data_AF-G2YR47-F1
#
_entry.id   AF-G2YR47-F1
#
_cell.length_a   1.000
_cell.length_b   1.000
_cell.length_c   1.000
_cell.angle_alpha   90.00
_cell.angle_beta   90.00
_cell.angle_gamma   90.00
#
_symmetry.space_group_name_H-M   'P 1'
#
loop_
_entity.id
_entity.type
_entity.pdbx_description
1 polymer ?
#
loop_
_entity_poly.entity_id
_entity_poly.type
_entity_poly.pdbx_seq_one_letter_code
_entity_poly.pdbx_strand_id
1 'polypeptide(L)'
;MSAFSRSSTGISVTQHFSCLIDGKIILITGPSTNSIGAETAISLAHASPSIILLAGRSEAKISPVIKEIHTLNPSITTHFIPLDLASQKSIRKAAFLINSLVGKIDILINNAGVMAVPTYQTTEDGIELQFGCNHIGHFLLTNLVLEKLLKGRERGASENYQC
;
A
#
# COMPACT_ATOMS: atom_id res chain seq x y z
N MET A 1 -19.95 23.70 6.71
CA MET A 1 -20.57 22.46 6.20
C MET A 1 -19.45 21.47 5.89
N SER A 2 -19.64 20.18 6.15
CA SER A 2 -18.65 19.15 5.78
C SER A 2 -18.48 19.14 4.25
N ALA A 3 -17.25 19.06 3.76
CA ALA A 3 -16.95 18.89 2.33
C ALA A 3 -17.40 17.53 1.78
N PHE A 4 -17.72 16.57 2.66
CA PHE A 4 -18.06 15.20 2.31
C PHE A 4 -19.42 14.77 2.86
N SER A 5 -20.05 13.82 2.17
CA SER A 5 -21.32 13.20 2.54
C SER A 5 -21.23 11.68 2.41
N ARG A 6 -22.31 10.97 2.77
CA ARG A 6 -22.42 9.50 2.61
C ARG A 6 -22.30 9.01 1.15
N SER A 7 -22.42 9.90 0.17
CA SER A 7 -22.29 9.56 -1.26
C SER A 7 -20.92 9.92 -1.83
N SER A 8 -20.01 10.47 -1.03
CA SER A 8 -18.64 10.76 -1.46
C SER A 8 -17.92 9.45 -1.79
N THR A 9 -17.25 9.42 -2.94
CA THR A 9 -16.44 8.29 -3.39
C THR A 9 -14.98 8.46 -2.96
N GLY A 10 -14.21 7.36 -2.94
CA GLY A 10 -12.76 7.41 -2.70
C GLY A 10 -12.05 8.37 -3.68
N ILE A 11 -12.47 8.36 -4.94
CA ILE A 11 -12.00 9.29 -5.97
C ILE A 11 -12.26 10.75 -5.58
N SER A 12 -13.49 11.09 -5.19
CA SER A 12 -13.84 12.48 -4.83
C SER A 12 -13.04 13.00 -3.63
N VAL A 13 -12.77 12.14 -2.65
CA VAL A 13 -11.94 12.48 -1.49
C VAL A 13 -10.48 12.65 -1.90
N THR A 14 -9.96 11.74 -2.73
CA THR A 14 -8.58 11.77 -3.20
C THR A 14 -8.31 13.03 -4.05
N GLN A 15 -9.23 13.38 -4.94
CA GLN A 15 -9.11 14.59 -5.76
C GLN A 15 -9.13 15.86 -4.92
N HIS A 16 -9.99 15.91 -3.90
CA HIS A 16 -10.05 17.04 -2.96
C HIS A 16 -8.73 17.24 -2.22
N PHE A 17 -8.05 16.16 -1.83
CA PHE A 17 -6.75 16.19 -1.15
C PHE A 17 -5.57 15.90 -2.08
N SER A 18 -5.70 16.20 -3.38
CA SER A 18 -4.70 15.81 -4.38
C SER A 18 -3.31 16.38 -4.09
N CYS A 19 -3.19 17.59 -3.55
CA CYS A 19 -1.90 18.17 -3.13
C CYS A 19 -1.15 17.31 -2.10
N LEU A 20 -1.85 16.51 -1.30
CA LEU A 20 -1.25 15.62 -0.31
C LEU A 20 -0.68 14.34 -0.92
N ILE A 21 -1.09 14.01 -2.15
CA ILE A 21 -0.83 12.72 -2.82
C ILE A 21 0.04 12.90 -4.07
N ASP A 22 -0.05 14.05 -4.73
CA ASP A 22 0.73 14.36 -5.92
C ASP A 22 2.23 14.20 -5.68
N GLY A 23 2.88 13.49 -6.61
CA GLY A 23 4.30 13.17 -6.56
C GLY A 23 4.76 12.31 -5.36
N LYS A 24 3.84 11.68 -4.63
CA LYS A 24 4.17 10.82 -3.48
C LYS A 24 4.53 9.40 -3.90
N ILE A 25 5.33 8.73 -3.07
CA ILE A 25 5.63 7.29 -3.17
C ILE A 25 4.76 6.55 -2.16
N ILE A 26 3.91 5.65 -2.66
CA ILE A 26 2.91 4.95 -1.86
C ILE A 26 3.23 3.45 -1.85
N LEU A 27 3.22 2.83 -0.68
CA LEU A 27 3.29 1.38 -0.50
C LEU A 27 1.98 0.85 0.06
N ILE A 28 1.37 -0.12 -0.64
CA ILE A 28 0.08 -0.72 -0.25
C ILE A 28 0.23 -2.24 -0.18
N THR A 29 -0.13 -2.84 0.96
CA THR A 29 -0.20 -4.30 1.10
C THR A 29 -1.59 -4.83 0.73
N GLY A 30 -1.63 -5.96 0.02
CA GLY A 30 -2.87 -6.65 -0.34
C GLY A 30 -3.80 -5.98 -1.37
N PRO A 31 -3.35 -5.23 -2.40
CA PRO A 31 -4.24 -4.63 -3.39
C PRO A 31 -4.62 -5.63 -4.50
N SER A 32 -5.22 -6.77 -4.15
CA SER A 32 -5.71 -7.73 -5.15
C SER A 32 -6.96 -7.22 -5.86
N THR A 33 -7.18 -7.57 -7.12
CA THR A 33 -8.41 -7.23 -7.88
C THR A 33 -9.67 -7.55 -7.07
N ASN A 34 -10.66 -6.66 -7.11
CA ASN A 34 -11.91 -6.73 -6.33
C ASN A 34 -11.72 -6.63 -4.80
N SER A 35 -10.65 -5.98 -4.32
CA SER A 35 -10.42 -5.72 -2.90
C SER A 35 -10.44 -4.23 -2.56
N ILE A 36 -10.59 -3.93 -1.27
CA ILE A 36 -10.47 -2.57 -0.73
C ILE A 36 -9.08 -1.97 -1.06
N GLY A 37 -8.02 -2.77 -0.99
CA GLY A 37 -6.67 -2.31 -1.33
C GLY A 37 -6.51 -1.93 -2.79
N ALA A 38 -7.18 -2.63 -3.71
CA ALA A 38 -7.18 -2.28 -5.14
C ALA A 38 -7.93 -0.97 -5.38
N GLU A 39 -9.14 -0.84 -4.84
CA GLU A 39 -9.92 0.40 -4.95
C GLU A 39 -9.16 1.60 -4.34
N THR A 40 -8.47 1.38 -3.21
CA THR A 40 -7.61 2.39 -2.59
C THR A 40 -6.47 2.80 -3.53
N ALA A 41 -5.78 1.85 -4.15
CA ALA A 41 -4.68 2.13 -5.09
C ALA A 41 -5.17 2.91 -6.33
N ILE A 42 -6.30 2.51 -6.90
CA ILE A 42 -6.92 3.15 -8.08
C ILE A 42 -7.42 4.55 -7.73
N SER A 43 -8.13 4.71 -6.61
CA SER A 43 -8.57 6.01 -6.11
C SER A 43 -7.38 6.96 -5.93
N LEU A 44 -6.28 6.51 -5.29
CA LEU A 44 -5.06 7.31 -5.12
C LEU A 44 -4.40 7.69 -6.44
N ALA A 45 -4.45 6.85 -7.47
CA ALA A 45 -3.91 7.15 -8.79
C ALA A 45 -4.61 8.33 -9.49
N HIS A 46 -5.83 8.71 -9.10
CA HIS A 46 -6.48 9.93 -9.59
C HIS A 46 -5.81 11.24 -9.12
N ALA A 47 -4.90 11.17 -8.14
CA ALA A 47 -4.16 12.31 -7.62
C ALA A 47 -2.66 12.28 -7.96
N SER A 48 -2.28 11.56 -9.03
CA SER A 48 -0.93 11.61 -9.63
C SER A 48 0.25 11.34 -8.66
N PRO A 49 0.21 10.30 -7.80
CA PRO A 49 1.40 9.88 -7.08
C PRO A 49 2.50 9.48 -8.07
N SER A 50 3.77 9.69 -7.71
CA SER A 50 4.88 9.36 -8.61
C SER A 50 5.08 7.85 -8.76
N ILE A 51 4.95 7.11 -7.64
CA ILE A 51 5.19 5.67 -7.58
C ILE A 51 4.14 5.01 -6.68
N ILE A 52 3.57 3.89 -7.13
CA ILE A 52 2.75 3.00 -6.29
C ILE A 52 3.40 1.61 -6.26
N LEU A 53 3.81 1.17 -5.07
CA LEU A 53 4.31 -0.18 -4.79
C LEU A 53 3.15 -1.05 -4.32
N LEU A 54 2.79 -2.06 -5.12
CA LEU A 54 1.66 -2.97 -4.86
C LEU A 54 2.19 -4.30 -4.35
N ALA A 55 2.10 -4.51 -3.04
CA ALA A 55 2.70 -5.66 -2.37
C ALA A 55 1.68 -6.76 -2.10
N GLY A 56 1.94 -7.99 -2.56
CA GLY A 56 1.07 -9.12 -2.27
C GLY A 56 1.57 -10.45 -2.83
N ARG A 57 0.77 -11.50 -2.62
CA ARG A 57 1.18 -12.89 -2.90
C ARG A 57 1.09 -13.26 -4.38
N SER A 58 0.08 -12.75 -5.08
CA SER A 58 -0.25 -13.18 -6.43
C SER A 58 -0.13 -12.02 -7.40
N GLU A 59 0.91 -12.08 -8.24
CA GLU A 59 1.09 -11.14 -9.34
C GLU A 59 -0.14 -11.11 -10.23
N ALA A 60 -0.68 -12.28 -10.61
CA ALA A 60 -1.87 -12.39 -11.46
C ALA A 60 -3.11 -11.66 -10.89
N LYS A 61 -3.21 -11.52 -9.56
CA LYS A 61 -4.30 -10.74 -8.91
C LYS A 61 -3.97 -9.26 -8.73
N ILE A 62 -2.74 -8.83 -8.95
CA ILE A 62 -2.31 -7.43 -8.83
C ILE A 62 -2.08 -6.79 -10.21
N SER A 63 -1.64 -7.55 -11.21
CA SER A 63 -1.42 -7.08 -12.58
C SER A 63 -2.64 -6.37 -13.19
N PRO A 64 -3.90 -6.79 -12.96
CA PRO A 64 -5.06 -6.03 -13.44
C PRO A 64 -5.16 -4.63 -12.83
N VAL A 65 -4.83 -4.49 -11.53
CA VAL A 65 -4.83 -3.20 -10.82
C VAL A 65 -3.72 -2.30 -11.36
N ILE A 66 -2.52 -2.86 -11.61
CA ILE A 66 -1.42 -2.14 -12.27
C ILE A 66 -1.85 -1.63 -13.66
N LYS A 67 -2.50 -2.48 -14.45
CA LYS A 67 -2.98 -2.12 -15.79
C LYS A 67 -4.03 -1.00 -15.72
N GLU A 68 -4.92 -1.06 -14.76
CA GLU A 68 -5.95 -0.03 -14.55
C GLU A 68 -5.32 1.31 -14.15
N ILE A 69 -4.38 1.32 -13.19
CA ILE A 69 -3.61 2.51 -12.82
C ILE A 69 -2.89 3.10 -14.03
N HIS A 70 -2.25 2.27 -14.86
CA HIS A 70 -1.52 2.73 -16.04
C HIS A 70 -2.46 3.24 -17.15
N THR A 71 -3.66 2.68 -17.27
CA THR A 71 -4.70 3.16 -18.19
C THR A 71 -5.23 4.52 -17.73
N LEU A 72 -5.39 4.71 -16.42
CA LEU A 72 -5.84 5.95 -15.82
C LEU A 72 -4.79 7.06 -15.94
N ASN A 73 -3.53 6.75 -15.62
CA ASN A 73 -2.43 7.69 -15.70
C ASN A 73 -1.11 6.96 -16.02
N PRO A 74 -0.62 7.01 -17.28
CA PRO A 74 0.58 6.28 -17.70
C PRO A 74 1.87 6.85 -17.12
N SER A 75 1.85 8.05 -16.50
CA SER A 75 3.02 8.64 -15.84
C SER A 75 3.31 8.03 -14.46
N ILE A 76 2.33 7.34 -13.86
CA ILE A 76 2.50 6.70 -12.56
C ILE A 76 3.35 5.44 -12.73
N THR A 77 4.51 5.41 -12.09
CA THR A 77 5.33 4.19 -12.04
C THR A 77 4.72 3.20 -11.05
N THR A 78 4.56 1.95 -11.44
CA THR A 78 4.03 0.90 -10.57
C THR A 78 4.99 -0.29 -10.48
N HIS A 79 5.06 -0.90 -9.31
CA HIS A 79 5.84 -2.11 -9.10
C HIS A 79 5.01 -3.15 -8.34
N PHE A 80 4.96 -4.37 -8.87
CA PHE A 80 4.53 -5.51 -8.08
C PHE A 80 5.65 -5.92 -7.12
N ILE A 81 5.33 -6.05 -5.82
CA ILE A 81 6.25 -6.50 -4.79
C ILE A 81 5.75 -7.86 -4.26
N PRO A 82 6.46 -8.97 -4.54
CA PRO A 82 6.12 -10.26 -3.96
C PRO A 82 6.19 -10.21 -2.43
N LEU A 83 5.06 -10.40 -1.78
CA LEU A 83 4.94 -10.34 -0.32
C LEU A 83 3.92 -11.36 0.18
N ASP A 84 4.39 -12.24 1.05
CA ASP A 84 3.54 -13.08 1.90
C ASP A 84 3.78 -12.69 3.36
N LEU A 85 2.75 -12.15 4.01
CA LEU A 85 2.82 -11.71 5.40
C LEU A 85 2.78 -12.88 6.40
N ALA A 86 2.47 -14.09 5.94
CA ALA A 86 2.57 -15.31 6.74
C ALA A 86 3.98 -15.95 6.68
N SER A 87 4.98 -15.21 6.19
CA SER A 87 6.38 -15.64 6.04
C SER A 87 7.34 -14.50 6.35
N GLN A 88 8.07 -14.58 7.47
CA GLN A 88 9.09 -13.57 7.81
C GLN A 88 10.21 -13.52 6.77
N LYS A 89 10.54 -14.65 6.15
CA LYS A 89 11.49 -14.72 5.04
C LYS A 89 11.00 -13.91 3.84
N SER A 90 9.73 -14.07 3.47
CA SER A 90 9.09 -13.31 2.39
C SER A 90 9.07 -11.81 2.71
N ILE A 91 8.69 -11.44 3.93
CA ILE A 91 8.66 -10.04 4.40
C ILE A 91 10.04 -9.38 4.28
N ARG A 92 11.12 -10.05 4.70
CA ARG A 92 12.49 -9.51 4.61
C ARG A 92 12.93 -9.32 3.16
N LYS A 93 12.58 -10.25 2.25
CA LYS A 93 12.85 -10.12 0.82
C LYS A 93 12.10 -8.95 0.19
N ALA A 94 10.81 -8.81 0.51
CA ALA A 94 9.99 -7.69 0.06
C ALA A 94 10.58 -6.35 0.52
N ALA A 95 10.94 -6.24 1.81
CA ALA A 95 11.56 -5.04 2.35
C ALA A 95 12.90 -4.70 1.69
N PHE A 96 13.76 -5.70 1.43
CA PHE A 96 15.00 -5.49 0.69
C PHE A 96 14.75 -4.91 -0.71
N LEU A 97 13.78 -5.48 -1.44
CA LEU A 97 13.41 -4.99 -2.77
C LEU A 97 12.87 -3.56 -2.70
N ILE A 98 11.91 -3.29 -1.81
CA ILE A 98 11.35 -1.94 -1.60
C ILE A 98 12.45 -0.92 -1.30
N ASN A 99 13.34 -1.25 -0.37
CA ASN A 99 14.42 -0.35 0.05
C ASN A 99 15.45 -0.08 -1.06
N SER A 100 15.56 -0.98 -2.03
CA SER A 100 16.43 -0.84 -3.20
C SER A 100 15.77 -0.06 -4.35
N LEU A 101 14.44 -0.14 -4.47
CA LEU A 101 13.68 0.51 -5.53
C LEU A 101 13.45 2.01 -5.27
N VAL A 102 13.23 2.40 -4.01
CA VAL A 102 12.82 3.78 -3.68
C VAL A 102 13.70 4.44 -2.63
N GLY A 103 13.92 5.75 -2.78
CA GLY A 103 14.68 6.55 -1.82
C GLY A 103 13.93 6.84 -0.51
N LYS A 104 12.59 6.84 -0.56
CA LYS A 104 11.68 7.14 0.54
C LYS A 104 10.32 6.47 0.32
N ILE A 105 9.48 6.44 1.34
CA ILE A 105 8.06 6.09 1.27
C ILE A 105 7.30 7.21 1.97
N ASP A 106 6.36 7.84 1.28
CA ASP A 106 5.58 8.92 1.86
C ASP A 106 4.30 8.40 2.54
N ILE A 107 3.70 7.34 1.99
CA ILE A 107 2.46 6.75 2.49
C ILE A 107 2.61 5.23 2.54
N LEU A 108 2.34 4.63 3.71
CA LEU A 108 2.23 3.18 3.89
C LEU A 108 0.80 2.81 4.30
N ILE A 109 0.17 1.91 3.53
CA ILE A 109 -1.16 1.39 3.78
C ILE A 109 -1.04 -0.11 4.09
N ASN A 110 -1.08 -0.43 5.38
CA ASN A 110 -1.16 -1.80 5.89
C ASN A 110 -2.60 -2.30 5.75
N ASN A 111 -2.97 -2.78 4.56
CA ASN A 111 -4.34 -3.20 4.22
C ASN A 111 -4.53 -4.73 4.19
N ALA A 112 -3.49 -5.49 3.84
CA ALA A 112 -3.63 -6.93 3.70
C ALA A 112 -4.16 -7.58 4.99
N GLY A 113 -4.89 -8.69 4.84
CA GLY A 113 -5.36 -9.45 5.98
C GLY A 113 -5.99 -10.75 5.55
N VAL A 114 -5.99 -11.71 6.47
CA VAL A 114 -6.76 -12.95 6.38
C VAL A 114 -7.81 -12.95 7.48
N MET A 115 -9.01 -13.40 7.13
CA MET A 115 -10.16 -13.50 8.02
C MET A 115 -10.94 -14.77 7.68
N ALA A 116 -11.84 -15.19 8.58
CA ALA A 116 -12.70 -16.36 8.39
C ALA A 116 -11.92 -17.65 8.05
N VAL A 117 -10.77 -17.87 8.72
CA VAL A 117 -10.00 -19.11 8.60
C VAL A 117 -10.79 -20.24 9.25
N PRO A 118 -11.23 -21.28 8.51
CA PRO A 118 -12.20 -22.26 9.01
C PRO A 118 -11.62 -23.24 10.04
N THR A 119 -10.31 -23.41 10.04
CA THR A 119 -9.57 -24.30 10.94
C THR A 119 -8.32 -23.59 11.46
N TYR A 120 -7.81 -24.00 12.62
CA TYR A 120 -6.55 -23.49 13.13
C TYR A 120 -5.43 -23.75 12.13
N GLN A 121 -4.69 -22.69 11.81
CA GLN A 121 -3.54 -22.73 10.91
C GLN A 121 -2.43 -21.85 11.49
N THR A 122 -1.20 -22.15 11.09
CA THR A 122 -0.04 -21.35 11.42
C THR A 122 0.62 -20.82 10.16
N THR A 123 1.26 -19.66 10.30
CA THR A 123 2.32 -19.18 9.41
C THR A 123 3.46 -20.21 9.30
N GLU A 124 4.35 -20.03 8.32
CA GLU A 124 5.55 -20.90 8.20
C GLU A 124 6.47 -20.78 9.43
N ASP A 125 6.38 -19.65 10.15
CA ASP A 125 7.16 -19.36 11.35
C ASP A 125 6.49 -19.88 12.65
N GLY A 126 5.39 -20.64 12.54
CA GLY A 126 4.71 -21.27 13.68
C GLY A 126 3.78 -20.36 14.49
N ILE A 127 3.53 -19.13 14.02
CA ILE A 127 2.58 -18.18 14.63
C ILE A 127 1.17 -18.46 14.10
N GLU A 128 0.13 -18.34 14.93
CA GLU A 128 -1.27 -18.41 14.48
C GLU A 128 -1.51 -17.50 13.26
N LEU A 129 -2.20 -18.01 12.25
CA LEU A 129 -2.24 -17.41 10.92
C LEU A 129 -2.77 -15.96 10.89
N GLN A 130 -3.86 -15.65 11.59
CA GLN A 130 -4.42 -14.30 11.59
C GLN A 130 -3.52 -13.32 12.34
N PHE A 131 -3.03 -13.69 13.53
CA PHE A 131 -2.10 -12.87 14.29
C PHE A 131 -0.78 -12.67 13.55
N GLY A 132 -0.24 -13.74 12.97
CA GLY A 132 0.97 -13.74 12.17
C GLY A 132 0.87 -12.83 10.95
N CYS A 133 -0.19 -12.99 10.14
CA CYS A 133 -0.37 -12.20 8.92
C CYS A 133 -0.81 -10.76 9.20
N ASN A 134 -1.87 -10.58 9.99
CA ASN A 134 -2.55 -9.29 10.13
C ASN A 134 -1.76 -8.34 11.04
N HIS A 135 -1.04 -8.86 12.03
CA HIS A 135 -0.28 -8.05 12.98
C HIS A 135 1.23 -8.20 12.82
N ILE A 136 1.80 -9.38 13.11
CA ILE A 136 3.26 -9.58 13.15
C ILE A 136 3.91 -9.28 11.79
N GLY A 137 3.27 -9.69 10.69
CA GLY A 137 3.76 -9.45 9.35
C GLY A 137 3.84 -7.97 8.99
N HIS A 138 2.76 -7.22 9.24
CA HIS A 138 2.75 -5.77 9.01
C HIS A 138 3.71 -5.03 9.92
N PHE A 139 3.79 -5.42 11.20
CA PHE A 139 4.72 -4.85 12.15
C PHE A 139 6.17 -5.04 11.66
N LEU A 140 6.54 -6.25 11.28
CA LEU A 140 7.88 -6.53 10.75
C LEU A 140 8.17 -5.73 9.48
N LEU A 141 7.24 -5.74 8.50
CA LEU A 141 7.41 -4.98 7.25
C LEU A 141 7.62 -3.49 7.53
N THR A 142 6.75 -2.90 8.36
CA THR A 142 6.80 -1.47 8.72
C THR A 142 8.14 -1.10 9.36
N ASN A 143 8.64 -1.92 10.28
CA ASN A 143 9.96 -1.69 10.91
C ASN A 143 11.10 -1.78 9.90
N LEU A 144 11.05 -2.74 8.96
CA LEU A 144 12.11 -2.92 7.96
C LEU A 144 12.16 -1.81 6.89
N VAL A 145 11.07 -1.05 6.71
CA VAL A 145 11.00 0.10 5.80
C VAL A 145 10.94 1.44 6.54
N LEU A 146 11.11 1.44 7.88
CA LEU A 146 10.92 2.61 8.73
C LEU A 146 11.83 3.77 8.33
N GLU A 147 13.10 3.51 7.99
CA GLU A 147 14.00 4.57 7.52
C GLU A 147 13.47 5.29 6.27
N LYS A 148 12.82 4.57 5.35
CA LYS A 148 12.23 5.16 4.14
C LYS A 148 11.01 6.01 4.48
N LEU A 149 10.21 5.57 5.45
CA LEU A 149 9.07 6.34 5.98
C LEU A 149 9.52 7.64 6.65
N LEU A 150 10.57 7.58 7.47
CA LEU A 150 11.12 8.76 8.13
C LEU A 150 11.66 9.79 7.13
N LYS A 151 12.26 9.34 6.01
CA LYS A 151 12.67 10.21 4.90
C LYS A 151 11.49 10.82 4.14
N GLY A 152 10.34 10.15 4.10
CA GLY A 152 9.10 10.68 3.50
C GLY A 152 8.53 11.89 4.26
N ARG A 153 8.74 11.92 5.58
CA ARG A 153 8.21 12.97 6.48
C ARG A 153 8.74 14.38 6.18
N GLU A 154 9.94 14.50 5.63
CA GLU A 154 10.64 15.79 5.49
C GLU A 154 9.96 16.78 4.53
N ARG A 155 9.13 16.33 3.57
CA ARG A 155 8.33 17.22 2.71
C ARG A 155 7.00 17.67 3.31
N GLY A 156 6.46 16.92 4.28
CA GLY A 156 5.12 17.19 4.81
C GLY A 156 5.07 18.23 5.93
N ALA A 157 6.16 18.38 6.70
CA ALA A 157 6.16 19.26 7.87
C ALA A 157 6.43 20.74 7.54
N SER A 158 6.87 21.06 6.32
CA SER A 158 7.25 22.42 5.89
C SER A 158 6.18 23.15 5.09
N GLU A 159 5.12 22.46 4.66
CA GLU A 159 4.07 23.03 3.82
C GLU A 159 2.77 23.10 4.63
N ASN A 160 2.28 24.31 4.89
CA ASN A 160 0.94 24.51 5.43
C ASN A 160 -0.04 23.85 4.46
N TYR A 161 -0.62 22.73 4.85
CA TYR A 161 -1.55 21.96 4.04
C TYR A 161 -2.85 22.76 3.81
N GLN A 162 -2.84 23.59 2.77
CA GLN A 162 -4.03 24.16 2.14
C GLN A 162 -4.11 23.64 0.72
N CYS A 163 -4.68 22.43 0.61
CA CYS A 163 -5.74 22.22 -0.38
C CYS A 163 -7.00 22.92 0.18
#